data_AF-A0A0N5BUQ3-F1
#
_entry.id   AF-A0A0N5BUQ3-F1
#
_cell.length_a   1.000
_cell.length_b   1.000
_cell.length_c   1.000
_cell.angle_alpha   90.00
_cell.angle_beta   90.00
_cell.angle_gamma   90.00
#
_symmetry.space_group_name_H-M   'P 1'
#
loop_
_entity.id
_entity.type
_entity.pdbx_description
1 polymer ?
#
loop_
_entity_poly.entity_id
_entity_poly.type
_entity_poly.pdbx_seq_one_letter_code
_entity_poly.pdbx_strand_id
1 'polypeptide(L)'
;MLNDIEKAFRYRRYTIKENTPFLEENFNIPINNKLYDVHIYVIDSLSYYHALRALPKTRKFLKEKLNGVEMKYLNVIGPNSRLNAYGFLLNKQDIDVHDFFSFNKTKKNDFGDLNSCEIALDNQTFIQEYYRKMGYVTLSAEDSEFGGTFTYPTCVGFKKKPAHHTLTPLQVLSIHPITSKLVKDVYKRKCYHHGFHIMDYTIDFLQKYENNLKMTLIWQTNINHGNLNNIFAADDIYYNFFKENEKYYKNSFSILMGDHGDKTDIFSITDIGRYEQKNPYFIITIPEDLKYNAQLIKNLNENSKKHASHFDVYATLLDILTNAPKDRFKMLDKQKEFPIKNDTIKGLSLLRPLPNYSRSCYEMFIPPQYCLCKPKFKFLPPSMAKERTKIEKNFIKALNNKLVEGNLTDKCAEIKLDRSEKFIIKFFRVENSKIVYKVYGVTIPGKAKFYALMSNNFEVMNNKIIRLSVYKHQAEPCAKYSLYKPYCYCKSLLS
;
A
#
# COMPACT_ATOMS: atom_id res chain seq x y z
N MET A 1 -45.43 19.12 -13.68
CA MET A 1 -45.20 19.33 -12.24
C MET A 1 -44.44 18.17 -11.58
N LEU A 2 -44.94 16.93 -11.52
CA LEU A 2 -44.16 15.77 -11.00
C LEU A 2 -42.90 15.45 -11.83
N ASN A 3 -43.00 15.50 -13.17
CA ASN A 3 -41.84 15.35 -14.07
C ASN A 3 -40.80 16.49 -13.95
N ASP A 4 -41.22 17.67 -13.50
CA ASP A 4 -40.33 18.84 -13.33
C ASP A 4 -39.60 18.79 -11.99
N ILE A 5 -40.24 18.25 -10.95
CA ILE A 5 -39.62 17.94 -9.66
C ILE A 5 -38.61 16.81 -9.80
N GLU A 6 -38.93 15.75 -10.55
CA GLU A 6 -38.00 14.64 -10.82
C GLU A 6 -36.78 15.08 -11.66
N LYS A 7 -36.98 15.98 -12.64
CA LYS A 7 -35.89 16.68 -13.35
C LYS A 7 -35.07 17.56 -12.41
N ALA A 8 -35.71 18.33 -11.51
CA ALA A 8 -34.99 19.18 -10.55
C ALA A 8 -34.12 18.38 -9.56
N PHE A 9 -34.50 17.14 -9.21
CA PHE A 9 -33.66 16.24 -8.42
C PHE A 9 -32.56 15.56 -9.24
N ARG A 10 -32.78 15.24 -10.53
CA ARG A 10 -31.75 14.65 -11.41
C ARG A 10 -30.57 15.58 -11.70
N TYR A 11 -30.77 16.90 -11.67
CA TYR A 11 -29.73 17.89 -11.96
C TYR A 11 -29.10 18.55 -10.72
N ARG A 12 -29.50 18.17 -9.49
CA ARG A 12 -28.82 18.68 -8.29
C ARG A 12 -27.45 18.01 -8.15
N ARG A 13 -26.38 18.80 -8.25
CA ARG A 13 -25.09 18.42 -7.66
C ARG A 13 -25.32 18.20 -6.16
N TYR A 14 -25.30 16.94 -5.74
CA TYR A 14 -25.48 16.55 -4.34
C TYR A 14 -24.46 17.15 -3.37
N THR A 15 -23.31 17.65 -3.85
CA THR A 15 -22.22 18.14 -3.01
C THR A 15 -21.79 19.55 -3.40
N ILE A 16 -21.62 20.41 -2.40
CA ILE A 16 -21.05 21.75 -2.52
C ILE A 16 -19.59 21.66 -2.05
N LYS A 17 -18.68 22.37 -2.74
CA LYS A 17 -17.28 22.50 -2.31
C LYS A 17 -17.24 23.01 -0.86
N GLU A 18 -16.50 22.31 0.00
CA GLU A 18 -16.34 22.67 1.40
C GLU A 18 -15.16 23.63 1.60
N ASN A 19 -14.96 24.09 2.84
CA ASN A 19 -13.72 24.74 3.22
C ASN A 19 -12.50 23.82 2.98
N THR A 20 -11.49 24.33 2.28
CA THR A 20 -10.25 23.67 1.88
C THR A 20 -9.04 24.24 2.64
N PRO A 21 -8.90 24.03 3.96
CA PRO A 21 -7.84 24.63 4.76
C PRO A 21 -6.44 24.09 4.44
N PHE A 22 -6.36 22.97 3.71
CA PHE A 22 -5.12 22.36 3.26
C PHE A 22 -4.52 23.06 2.04
N LEU A 23 -5.25 23.91 1.32
CA LEU A 23 -4.72 24.63 0.16
C LEU A 23 -4.12 25.98 0.56
N GLU A 24 -3.11 26.42 -0.18
CA GLU A 24 -2.64 27.82 -0.15
C GLU A 24 -3.77 28.80 -0.45
N GLU A 25 -3.77 29.98 0.19
CA GLU A 25 -4.90 30.94 0.16
C GLU A 25 -5.19 31.46 -1.24
N ASN A 26 -4.13 31.65 -2.03
CA ASN A 26 -4.23 32.17 -3.39
C ASN A 26 -4.40 31.06 -4.44
N PHE A 27 -4.50 29.80 -4.02
CA PHE A 27 -4.70 28.70 -4.95
C PHE A 27 -6.17 28.55 -5.34
N ASN A 28 -6.46 28.74 -6.62
CA ASN A 28 -7.73 28.35 -7.22
C ASN A 28 -7.52 27.59 -8.53
N ILE A 29 -8.54 26.82 -8.90
CA ILE A 29 -8.68 26.23 -10.22
C ILE A 29 -9.76 27.06 -10.94
N PRO A 30 -9.50 27.58 -12.15
CA PRO A 30 -10.51 28.30 -12.92
C PRO A 30 -11.79 27.47 -13.07
N ILE A 31 -12.96 28.09 -12.88
CA ILE A 31 -14.27 27.41 -12.83
C ILE A 31 -14.56 26.59 -14.09
N ASN A 32 -14.08 27.04 -15.24
CA ASN A 32 -14.30 26.39 -16.54
C ASN A 32 -13.29 25.26 -16.83
N ASN A 33 -12.29 25.06 -15.96
CA ASN A 33 -11.34 23.97 -16.15
C ASN A 33 -11.98 22.65 -15.75
N LYS A 34 -11.86 21.66 -16.63
CA LYS A 34 -12.43 20.33 -16.44
C LYS A 34 -11.70 19.59 -15.32
N LEU A 35 -12.50 19.01 -14.42
CA LEU A 35 -12.08 18.03 -13.42
C LEU A 35 -12.54 16.64 -13.88
N TYR A 36 -11.89 15.59 -13.39
CA TYR A 36 -12.13 14.21 -13.79
C TYR A 36 -12.49 13.37 -12.59
N ASP A 37 -13.36 12.38 -12.78
CA ASP A 37 -13.56 11.33 -11.80
C ASP A 37 -12.25 10.58 -11.55
N VAL A 38 -12.09 10.08 -10.33
CA VAL A 38 -10.92 9.30 -9.93
C VAL A 38 -11.37 8.02 -9.23
N HIS A 39 -10.88 6.89 -9.72
CA HIS A 39 -11.27 5.57 -9.21
C HIS A 39 -10.04 4.78 -8.82
N ILE A 40 -9.90 4.43 -7.54
CA ILE A 40 -8.83 3.56 -7.04
C ILE A 40 -9.44 2.22 -6.69
N TYR A 41 -8.94 1.17 -7.33
CA TYR A 41 -9.28 -0.22 -7.06
C TYR A 41 -8.02 -0.94 -6.57
N VAL A 42 -8.02 -1.32 -5.30
CA VAL A 42 -6.93 -2.04 -4.65
C VAL A 42 -7.30 -3.51 -4.52
N ILE A 43 -6.43 -4.39 -4.99
CA ILE A 43 -6.50 -5.83 -4.71
C ILE A 43 -5.34 -6.16 -3.77
N ASP A 44 -5.65 -6.54 -2.53
CA ASP A 44 -4.65 -6.89 -1.50
C ASP A 44 -3.70 -7.98 -2.03
N SER A 45 -2.41 -7.83 -1.77
CA SER A 45 -1.38 -8.84 -2.08
C SER A 45 -1.16 -9.08 -3.59
N LEU A 46 -1.67 -8.21 -4.46
CA LEU A 46 -1.48 -8.31 -5.91
C LEU A 46 -0.10 -7.74 -6.35
N SER A 47 0.86 -8.63 -6.61
CA SER A 47 2.15 -8.24 -7.20
C SER A 47 2.05 -7.95 -8.70
N TYR A 48 3.00 -7.20 -9.25
CA TYR A 48 3.09 -6.90 -10.68
C TYR A 48 3.07 -8.19 -11.52
N TYR A 49 3.95 -9.13 -11.21
CA TYR A 49 4.05 -10.39 -11.94
C TYR A 49 2.86 -11.32 -11.68
N HIS A 50 2.24 -11.25 -10.51
CA HIS A 50 1.02 -12.00 -10.23
C HIS A 50 -0.13 -11.50 -11.10
N ALA A 51 -0.32 -10.19 -11.23
CA ALA A 51 -1.29 -9.61 -12.16
C ALA A 51 -1.01 -10.00 -13.61
N LEU A 52 0.26 -10.10 -14.02
CA LEU A 52 0.61 -10.58 -15.37
C LEU A 52 0.08 -11.99 -15.65
N ARG A 53 0.14 -12.87 -14.64
CA ARG A 53 -0.30 -14.27 -14.74
C ARG A 53 -1.81 -14.42 -14.57
N ALA A 54 -2.39 -13.73 -13.60
CA ALA A 54 -3.75 -13.95 -13.14
C ALA A 54 -4.80 -13.06 -13.80
N LEU A 55 -4.44 -11.89 -14.35
CA LEU A 55 -5.40 -10.92 -14.89
C LEU A 55 -5.18 -10.55 -16.37
N PRO A 56 -4.86 -11.48 -17.30
CA PRO A 56 -4.52 -11.13 -18.68
C PRO A 56 -5.63 -10.37 -19.43
N LYS A 57 -6.90 -10.75 -19.29
CA LYS A 57 -8.03 -10.12 -19.99
C LYS A 57 -8.33 -8.73 -19.44
N THR A 58 -8.40 -8.61 -18.11
CA THR A 58 -8.63 -7.33 -17.42
C THR A 58 -7.54 -6.33 -17.80
N ARG A 59 -6.27 -6.73 -17.69
CA ARG A 59 -5.13 -5.88 -18.02
C ARG A 59 -5.16 -5.44 -19.48
N LYS A 60 -5.44 -6.36 -20.41
CA LYS A 60 -5.55 -6.05 -21.83
C LYS A 60 -6.63 -5.00 -22.08
N PHE A 61 -7.81 -5.16 -21.47
CA PHE A 61 -8.91 -4.19 -21.59
C PHE A 61 -8.51 -2.82 -21.06
N LEU A 62 -7.96 -2.72 -19.84
CA LEU A 62 -7.56 -1.44 -19.26
C LEU A 62 -6.51 -0.72 -20.13
N LYS A 63 -5.54 -1.45 -20.70
CA LYS A 63 -4.51 -0.87 -21.57
C LYS A 63 -5.05 -0.41 -22.92
N GLU A 64 -5.76 -1.29 -23.61
CA GLU A 64 -6.13 -1.08 -25.00
C GLU A 64 -7.44 -0.29 -25.18
N LYS A 65 -8.36 -0.38 -24.21
CA LYS A 65 -9.68 0.27 -24.28
C LYS A 65 -9.78 1.51 -23.39
N LEU A 66 -9.04 1.57 -22.30
CA LEU A 66 -9.06 2.71 -21.36
C LEU A 66 -7.74 3.49 -21.32
N ASN A 67 -6.89 3.35 -22.35
CA ASN A 67 -5.63 4.10 -22.47
C ASN A 67 -4.69 3.90 -21.25
N GLY A 68 -4.67 2.68 -20.70
CA GLY A 68 -3.94 2.33 -19.48
C GLY A 68 -2.42 2.23 -19.66
N VAL A 69 -1.68 2.80 -18.72
CA VAL A 69 -0.21 2.70 -18.62
C VAL A 69 0.17 1.93 -17.36
N GLU A 70 0.87 0.81 -17.54
CA GLU A 70 1.31 -0.07 -16.44
C GLU A 70 2.67 0.35 -15.90
N MET A 71 2.76 0.64 -14.60
CA MET A 71 4.03 0.98 -13.94
C MET A 71 4.71 -0.30 -13.47
N LYS A 72 5.90 -0.58 -13.98
CA LYS A 72 6.59 -1.86 -13.74
C LYS A 72 7.24 -1.96 -12.37
N TYR A 73 7.70 -0.83 -11.83
CA TYR A 73 8.56 -0.80 -10.65
C TYR A 73 8.00 0.09 -9.55
N LEU A 74 6.70 -0.07 -9.23
CA LEU A 74 6.15 0.45 -7.99
C LEU A 74 6.72 -0.37 -6.82
N ASN A 75 7.21 0.33 -5.78
CA ASN A 75 7.84 -0.27 -4.61
C ASN A 75 6.98 -0.03 -3.36
N VAL A 76 6.81 -1.07 -2.56
CA VAL A 76 6.22 -0.95 -1.22
C VAL A 76 7.07 -0.05 -0.31
N ILE A 77 6.45 0.67 0.61
CA ILE A 77 7.18 1.47 1.61
C ILE A 77 7.21 0.79 2.99
N GLY A 78 6.47 -0.32 3.13
CA GLY A 78 6.37 -1.10 4.34
C GLY A 78 5.91 -2.54 4.08
N PRO A 79 5.78 -3.36 5.14
CA PRO A 79 5.56 -4.80 5.04
C PRO A 79 4.11 -5.22 4.82
N ASN A 80 3.12 -4.32 5.00
CA ASN A 80 1.71 -4.67 5.03
C ASN A 80 0.84 -3.56 4.43
N SER A 81 -0.45 -3.86 4.30
CA SER A 81 -1.47 -2.99 3.70
C SER A 81 -1.52 -1.61 4.34
N ARG A 82 -1.54 -1.53 5.67
CA ARG A 82 -1.65 -0.27 6.40
C ARG A 82 -0.49 0.67 6.11
N LEU A 83 0.75 0.18 6.17
CA LEU A 83 1.93 1.02 5.95
C LEU A 83 2.02 1.49 4.50
N ASN A 84 1.61 0.66 3.54
CA ASN A 84 1.55 1.08 2.14
C ASN A 84 0.41 2.09 1.91
N ALA A 85 -0.76 1.89 2.53
CA ALA A 85 -1.87 2.83 2.53
C ALA A 85 -1.51 4.18 3.15
N TYR A 86 -0.71 4.22 4.22
CA TYR A 86 -0.17 5.48 4.76
C TYR A 86 0.61 6.27 3.70
N GLY A 87 1.36 5.58 2.84
CA GLY A 87 2.08 6.21 1.73
C GLY A 87 1.14 6.87 0.73
N PHE A 88 0.30 6.07 0.06
CA PHE A 88 -0.48 6.57 -1.08
C PHE A 88 -1.78 7.29 -0.69
N LEU A 89 -2.25 7.17 0.56
CA LEU A 89 -3.46 7.84 1.04
C LEU A 89 -3.21 8.96 2.05
N LEU A 90 -2.09 8.96 2.78
CA LEU A 90 -1.80 9.94 3.83
C LEU A 90 -0.47 10.68 3.69
N ASN A 91 0.36 10.36 2.69
CA ASN A 91 1.72 10.89 2.58
C ASN A 91 2.58 10.65 3.86
N LYS A 92 2.33 9.55 4.59
CA LYS A 92 3.01 9.21 5.85
C LYS A 92 3.86 7.94 5.76
N GLN A 93 4.98 7.95 6.48
CA GLN A 93 5.91 6.86 6.71
C GLN A 93 5.92 6.51 8.21
N ASP A 94 5.80 5.22 8.52
CA ASP A 94 5.77 4.66 9.88
C ASP A 94 7.12 4.07 10.32
N ILE A 95 8.11 4.08 9.43
CA ILE A 95 9.42 3.49 9.67
C ILE A 95 10.49 4.50 9.27
N ASP A 96 11.40 4.80 10.18
CA ASP A 96 12.57 5.63 9.89
C ASP A 96 13.24 5.18 8.58
N VAL A 97 13.70 6.12 7.75
CA VAL A 97 14.36 5.77 6.48
C VAL A 97 15.83 6.08 6.62
N HIS A 98 16.63 5.01 6.75
CA HIS A 98 18.08 5.11 6.73
C HIS A 98 18.57 5.03 5.30
N ASP A 99 19.56 5.85 4.98
CA ASP A 99 20.34 5.64 3.78
C ASP A 99 21.11 4.32 3.89
N PHE A 100 21.13 3.57 2.80
CA PHE A 100 21.67 2.21 2.77
C PHE A 100 23.12 2.16 3.25
N PHE A 101 23.91 3.18 2.94
CA PHE A 101 25.32 3.31 3.35
C PHE A 101 25.52 4.31 4.49
N SER A 102 24.45 4.90 5.02
CA SER A 102 24.49 5.91 6.07
C SER A 102 25.41 7.10 5.72
N PHE A 103 25.34 7.57 4.48
CA PHE A 103 25.93 8.84 4.05
C PHE A 103 25.02 10.02 4.40
N ASN A 104 23.71 9.80 4.32
CA ASN A 104 22.71 10.80 4.63
C ASN A 104 22.13 10.60 6.04
N LYS A 105 21.64 11.69 6.63
CA LYS A 105 20.91 11.68 7.91
C LYS A 105 19.66 10.80 7.80
N THR A 106 19.31 10.07 8.86
CA THR A 106 18.04 9.33 8.91
C THR A 106 16.84 10.26 8.74
N LYS A 107 15.92 9.93 7.83
CA LYS A 107 14.60 10.56 7.77
C LYS A 107 13.72 9.93 8.84
N LYS A 108 13.24 10.73 9.79
CA LYS A 108 12.38 10.25 10.86
C LYS A 108 10.98 9.95 10.35
N ASN A 109 10.37 8.90 10.91
CA ASN A 109 8.99 8.54 10.63
C ASN A 109 8.01 9.63 11.13
N ASP A 110 6.82 9.66 10.55
CA ASP A 110 5.81 10.71 10.79
C ASP A 110 5.03 10.53 12.11
N PHE A 111 5.27 9.44 12.86
CA PHE A 111 4.60 9.13 14.13
C PHE A 111 5.54 9.20 15.35
N GLY A 112 6.83 9.45 15.14
CA GLY A 112 7.84 9.52 16.21
C GLY A 112 8.07 8.17 16.88
N ASP A 113 8.07 8.14 18.21
CA ASP A 113 8.22 6.93 19.02
C ASP A 113 6.88 6.28 19.38
N LEU A 114 5.76 6.85 18.91
CA LEU A 114 4.42 6.37 19.19
C LEU A 114 4.00 5.26 18.22
N ASN A 115 3.16 4.34 18.71
CA ASN A 115 2.56 3.32 17.87
C ASN A 115 1.50 3.94 16.95
N SER A 116 1.73 3.96 15.64
CA SER A 116 0.79 4.50 14.66
C SER A 116 -0.59 3.82 14.64
N CYS A 117 -0.73 2.63 15.23
CA CYS A 117 -2.02 1.94 15.42
C CYS A 117 -2.86 2.54 16.56
N GLU A 118 -2.21 3.15 17.55
CA GLU A 118 -2.84 3.77 18.73
C GLU A 118 -3.11 5.27 18.52
N ILE A 119 -2.52 5.85 17.47
CA ILE A 119 -2.78 7.22 17.06
C ILE A 119 -4.00 7.25 16.17
N ALA A 120 -4.97 8.08 16.55
CA ALA A 120 -6.07 8.43 15.67
C ALA A 120 -5.56 9.14 14.41
N LEU A 121 -5.93 8.64 13.25
CA LEU A 121 -5.70 9.30 11.98
C LEU A 121 -6.62 10.53 11.90
N ASP A 122 -6.04 11.69 11.64
CA ASP A 122 -6.79 12.86 11.23
C ASP A 122 -6.99 12.87 9.71
N ASN A 123 -7.97 13.64 9.25
CA ASN A 123 -8.26 13.74 7.83
C ASN A 123 -7.37 14.81 7.14
N GLN A 124 -6.42 15.43 7.83
CA GLN A 124 -5.71 16.60 7.31
C GLN A 124 -4.75 16.26 6.18
N THR A 125 -4.33 15.01 6.07
CA THR A 125 -3.45 14.51 5.00
C THR A 125 -4.11 13.41 4.17
N PHE A 126 -5.37 13.08 4.46
CA PHE A 126 -6.07 12.01 3.77
C PHE A 126 -6.52 12.45 2.39
N ILE A 127 -5.94 11.85 1.34
CA ILE A 127 -6.16 12.30 -0.04
C ILE A 127 -7.64 12.32 -0.42
N GLN A 128 -8.43 11.33 0.00
CA GLN A 128 -9.86 11.30 -0.32
C GLN A 128 -10.65 12.39 0.42
N GLU A 129 -10.19 12.87 1.58
CA GLU A 129 -10.75 14.07 2.23
C GLU A 129 -10.51 15.32 1.36
N TYR A 130 -9.33 15.44 0.73
CA TYR A 130 -9.07 16.57 -0.18
C TYR A 130 -10.04 16.57 -1.35
N TYR A 131 -10.26 15.41 -1.98
CA TYR A 131 -11.26 15.27 -3.04
C TYR A 131 -12.67 15.61 -2.52
N ARG A 132 -13.05 15.09 -1.34
CA ARG A 132 -14.34 15.38 -0.68
C ARG A 132 -14.56 16.89 -0.55
N LYS A 133 -13.58 17.59 0.01
CA LYS A 133 -13.61 19.04 0.24
C LYS A 133 -13.58 19.85 -1.05
N MET A 134 -12.99 19.31 -2.11
CA MET A 134 -13.00 19.89 -3.45
C MET A 134 -14.31 19.64 -4.23
N GLY A 135 -15.31 19.03 -3.59
CA GLY A 135 -16.66 18.86 -4.14
C GLY A 135 -16.97 17.49 -4.72
N TYR A 136 -16.07 16.51 -4.58
CA TYR A 136 -16.30 15.14 -5.03
C TYR A 136 -17.21 14.40 -4.05
N VAL A 137 -18.11 13.57 -4.60
CA VAL A 137 -18.79 12.54 -3.82
C VAL A 137 -17.81 11.37 -3.65
N THR A 138 -17.69 10.85 -2.44
CA THR A 138 -16.62 9.90 -2.08
C THR A 138 -17.20 8.57 -1.60
N LEU A 139 -16.63 7.48 -2.10
CA LEU A 139 -16.90 6.11 -1.68
C LEU A 139 -15.61 5.49 -1.16
N SER A 140 -15.62 4.96 0.06
CA SER A 140 -14.54 4.15 0.62
C SER A 140 -15.11 2.82 1.08
N ALA A 141 -14.88 1.76 0.31
CA ALA A 141 -15.43 0.44 0.59
C ALA A 141 -14.31 -0.60 0.67
N GLU A 142 -14.42 -1.49 1.66
CA GLU A 142 -13.48 -2.58 1.88
C GLU A 142 -14.27 -3.86 2.16
N ASP A 143 -13.91 -4.98 1.56
CA ASP A 143 -14.67 -6.24 1.63
C ASP A 143 -14.36 -7.10 2.89
N SER A 144 -13.32 -6.76 3.66
CA SER A 144 -12.96 -7.45 4.89
C SER A 144 -14.00 -7.18 5.98
N GLU A 145 -14.62 -8.23 6.49
CA GLU A 145 -15.68 -8.14 7.52
C GLU A 145 -15.11 -7.74 8.89
N PHE A 146 -13.86 -8.07 9.16
CA PHE A 146 -13.22 -7.89 10.48
C PHE A 146 -12.55 -6.53 10.69
N GLY A 147 -12.77 -5.60 9.76
CA GLY A 147 -12.22 -4.25 9.81
C GLY A 147 -11.51 -3.87 8.51
N GLY A 148 -11.34 -2.56 8.33
CA GLY A 148 -10.65 -1.98 7.19
C GLY A 148 -9.14 -1.87 7.40
N THR A 149 -8.44 -1.45 6.35
CA THR A 149 -6.98 -1.34 6.26
C THR A 149 -6.38 -0.52 7.41
N PHE A 150 -7.10 0.52 7.86
CA PHE A 150 -6.67 1.40 8.95
C PHE A 150 -7.13 0.99 10.35
N THR A 151 -8.08 0.06 10.48
CA THR A 151 -8.65 -0.34 11.78
C THR A 151 -8.29 -1.77 12.16
N TYR A 152 -8.10 -2.67 11.20
CA TYR A 152 -7.73 -4.06 11.47
C TYR A 152 -6.32 -4.16 12.06
N PRO A 153 -6.04 -5.01 13.07
CA PRO A 153 -7.02 -5.78 13.82
C PRO A 153 -7.68 -4.98 14.96
N THR A 154 -6.97 -4.00 15.54
CA THR A 154 -7.40 -3.25 16.74
C THR A 154 -6.81 -1.83 16.77
N CYS A 155 -6.72 -1.16 15.63
CA CYS A 155 -6.21 0.21 15.53
C CYS A 155 -7.33 1.24 15.60
N VAL A 156 -6.99 2.44 16.07
CA VAL A 156 -7.95 3.54 16.25
C VAL A 156 -8.55 3.99 14.92
N GLY A 157 -7.75 4.00 13.84
CA GLY A 157 -8.20 4.48 12.53
C GLY A 157 -8.61 5.95 12.55
N PHE A 158 -9.59 6.32 11.72
CA PHE A 158 -10.11 7.69 11.66
C PHE A 158 -11.18 7.95 12.73
N LYS A 159 -11.11 9.10 13.43
CA LYS A 159 -12.14 9.53 14.39
C LYS A 159 -13.46 9.93 13.72
N LYS A 160 -13.39 10.47 12.49
CA LYS A 160 -14.54 10.92 11.71
C LYS A 160 -14.70 10.02 10.50
N LYS A 161 -15.94 9.90 10.00
CA LYS A 161 -16.23 9.13 8.80
C LYS A 161 -15.37 9.67 7.63
N PRO A 162 -14.52 8.85 6.99
CA PRO A 162 -13.53 9.33 6.02
C PRO A 162 -14.12 9.60 4.62
N ALA A 163 -15.34 9.13 4.35
CA ALA A 163 -16.02 9.28 3.06
C ALA A 163 -17.53 9.46 3.23
N HIS A 164 -18.20 9.99 2.21
CA HIS A 164 -19.66 10.10 2.19
C HIS A 164 -20.31 8.71 2.29
N HIS A 165 -19.77 7.74 1.56
CA HIS A 165 -20.25 6.36 1.48
C HIS A 165 -19.18 5.38 1.96
N THR A 166 -19.58 4.45 2.82
CA THR A 166 -18.69 3.38 3.31
C THR A 166 -19.43 2.07 3.45
N LEU A 167 -18.70 0.95 3.37
CA LEU A 167 -19.25 -0.39 3.60
C LEU A 167 -19.39 -0.74 5.09
N THR A 168 -18.98 0.16 5.98
CA THR A 168 -19.00 -0.02 7.44
C THR A 168 -20.34 -0.51 8.00
N PRO A 169 -21.51 0.04 7.60
CA PRO A 169 -22.79 -0.47 8.07
C PRO A 169 -23.00 -1.95 7.74
N LEU A 170 -22.66 -2.37 6.52
CA LEU A 170 -22.76 -3.78 6.13
C LEU A 170 -21.75 -4.63 6.90
N GLN A 171 -20.50 -4.20 7.05
CA GLN A 171 -19.47 -4.92 7.83
C GLN A 171 -19.93 -5.14 9.28
N VAL A 172 -20.51 -4.12 9.93
CA VAL A 172 -21.08 -4.23 11.29
C VAL A 172 -22.21 -5.26 11.32
N LEU A 173 -23.12 -5.24 10.36
CA LEU A 173 -24.21 -6.21 10.27
C LEU A 173 -23.71 -7.64 10.02
N SER A 174 -22.63 -7.81 9.25
CA SER A 174 -22.01 -9.10 8.91
C SER A 174 -21.40 -9.80 10.12
N ILE A 175 -20.87 -9.05 11.10
CA ILE A 175 -20.24 -9.62 12.30
C ILE A 175 -21.18 -9.63 13.51
N HIS A 176 -22.30 -8.91 13.47
CA HIS A 176 -23.23 -8.82 14.59
C HIS A 176 -23.95 -10.17 14.82
N PRO A 177 -24.04 -10.68 16.06
CA PRO A 177 -24.55 -12.02 16.36
C PRO A 177 -25.95 -12.32 15.79
N ILE A 178 -26.83 -11.31 15.73
CA ILE A 178 -28.23 -11.48 15.28
C ILE A 178 -28.36 -11.35 13.76
N THR A 179 -27.70 -10.35 13.16
CA THR A 179 -27.92 -9.98 11.74
C THR A 179 -26.95 -10.68 10.79
N SER A 180 -25.85 -11.25 11.30
CA SER A 180 -24.87 -11.96 10.47
C SER A 180 -25.47 -13.10 9.65
N LYS A 181 -26.47 -13.80 10.20
CA LYS A 181 -27.19 -14.87 9.48
C LYS A 181 -27.92 -14.31 8.25
N LEU A 182 -28.62 -13.18 8.39
CA LEU A 182 -29.32 -12.52 7.29
C LEU A 182 -28.34 -12.13 6.17
N VAL A 183 -27.20 -11.53 6.53
CA VAL A 183 -26.19 -11.15 5.53
C VAL A 183 -25.65 -12.37 4.79
N LYS A 184 -25.32 -13.45 5.51
CA LYS A 184 -24.89 -14.73 4.92
C LYS A 184 -25.94 -15.32 3.98
N ASP A 185 -27.21 -15.27 4.36
CA ASP A 185 -28.32 -15.77 3.54
C ASP A 185 -28.51 -14.92 2.27
N VAL A 186 -28.30 -13.61 2.34
CA VAL A 186 -28.28 -12.72 1.16
C VAL A 186 -27.10 -13.07 0.25
N TYR A 187 -25.89 -13.21 0.82
CA TYR A 187 -24.69 -13.55 0.05
C TYR A 187 -24.84 -14.88 -0.66
N LYS A 188 -25.36 -15.90 0.03
CA LYS A 188 -25.64 -17.21 -0.57
C LYS A 188 -26.65 -17.11 -1.72
N ARG A 189 -27.77 -16.40 -1.54
CA ARG A 189 -28.80 -16.24 -2.58
C ARG A 189 -28.31 -15.46 -3.80
N LYS A 190 -27.41 -14.50 -3.60
CA LYS A 190 -26.82 -13.69 -4.66
C LYS A 190 -25.53 -14.30 -5.23
N CYS A 191 -25.12 -15.45 -4.73
CA CYS A 191 -23.84 -16.10 -5.08
C CYS A 191 -22.62 -15.18 -4.87
N TYR A 192 -22.69 -14.26 -3.90
CA TYR A 192 -21.52 -13.45 -3.56
C TYR A 192 -20.47 -14.31 -2.88
N HIS A 193 -19.29 -14.33 -3.47
CA HIS A 193 -18.10 -14.97 -2.93
C HIS A 193 -16.92 -14.01 -2.99
N HIS A 194 -15.88 -14.29 -2.19
CA HIS A 194 -14.57 -13.60 -2.27
C HIS A 194 -14.62 -12.06 -2.30
N GLY A 195 -15.64 -11.45 -1.68
CA GLY A 195 -15.77 -10.00 -1.60
C GLY A 195 -16.36 -9.30 -2.83
N PHE A 196 -16.89 -10.02 -3.83
CA PHE A 196 -17.39 -9.39 -5.06
C PHE A 196 -18.67 -8.56 -4.91
N HIS A 197 -19.39 -8.68 -3.79
CA HIS A 197 -20.52 -7.78 -3.46
C HIS A 197 -20.15 -6.28 -3.47
N ILE A 198 -18.86 -5.96 -3.27
CA ILE A 198 -18.36 -4.58 -3.33
C ILE A 198 -18.45 -3.97 -4.72
N MET A 199 -18.42 -4.79 -5.79
CA MET A 199 -18.56 -4.33 -7.16
C MET A 199 -19.97 -3.79 -7.39
N ASP A 200 -21.00 -4.51 -6.96
CA ASP A 200 -22.40 -4.08 -7.06
C ASP A 200 -22.61 -2.76 -6.30
N TYR A 201 -22.07 -2.65 -5.09
CA TYR A 201 -22.14 -1.39 -4.33
C TYR A 201 -21.43 -0.23 -5.03
N THR A 202 -20.32 -0.51 -5.72
CA THR A 202 -19.62 0.47 -6.54
C THR A 202 -20.50 0.94 -7.70
N ILE A 203 -21.19 0.03 -8.38
CA ILE A 203 -22.09 0.37 -9.49
C ILE A 203 -23.28 1.19 -9.02
N ASP A 204 -23.92 0.81 -7.92
CA ASP A 204 -25.03 1.58 -7.32
C ASP A 204 -24.58 3.02 -7.01
N PHE A 205 -23.37 3.18 -6.46
CA PHE A 205 -22.79 4.50 -6.21
C PHE A 205 -22.54 5.28 -7.51
N LEU A 206 -21.92 4.67 -8.52
CA LEU A 206 -21.61 5.31 -9.79
C LEU A 206 -22.89 5.77 -10.52
N GLN A 207 -23.94 4.94 -10.50
CA GLN A 207 -25.25 5.26 -11.06
C GLN A 207 -25.93 6.40 -10.30
N LYS A 208 -25.95 6.32 -8.96
CA LYS A 208 -26.61 7.33 -8.13
C LYS A 208 -26.02 8.74 -8.30
N TYR A 209 -24.71 8.81 -8.57
CA TYR A 209 -23.94 10.06 -8.64
C TYR A 209 -23.38 10.33 -10.04
N GLU A 210 -24.04 9.85 -11.10
CA GLU A 210 -23.57 9.98 -12.49
C GLU A 210 -23.27 11.44 -12.89
N ASN A 211 -24.04 12.40 -12.36
CA ASN A 211 -23.91 13.84 -12.62
C ASN A 211 -22.96 14.60 -11.65
N ASN A 212 -22.25 13.89 -10.78
CA ASN A 212 -21.31 14.46 -9.81
C ASN A 212 -19.88 14.04 -10.11
N LEU A 213 -18.91 14.83 -9.66
CA LEU A 213 -17.53 14.37 -9.56
C LEU A 213 -17.42 13.30 -8.48
N LYS A 214 -16.70 12.21 -8.77
CA LYS A 214 -16.62 11.01 -7.94
C LYS A 214 -15.18 10.63 -7.64
N MET A 215 -14.91 10.29 -6.39
CA MET A 215 -13.65 9.69 -5.96
C MET A 215 -13.94 8.39 -5.21
N THR A 216 -13.65 7.25 -5.85
CA THR A 216 -13.89 5.93 -5.24
C THR A 216 -12.58 5.29 -4.80
N LEU A 217 -12.58 4.71 -3.60
CA LEU A 217 -11.53 3.85 -3.08
C LEU A 217 -12.17 2.50 -2.72
N ILE A 218 -11.87 1.49 -3.53
CA ILE A 218 -12.36 0.13 -3.37
C ILE A 218 -11.18 -0.75 -2.96
N TRP A 219 -11.31 -1.48 -1.87
CA TRP A 219 -10.27 -2.40 -1.38
C TRP A 219 -10.80 -3.81 -1.28
N GLN A 220 -10.28 -4.71 -2.11
CA GLN A 220 -10.60 -6.13 -2.10
C GLN A 220 -9.48 -6.95 -1.48
N THR A 221 -9.79 -7.54 -0.34
CA THR A 221 -8.92 -8.36 0.50
C THR A 221 -9.20 -9.84 0.28
N ASN A 222 -10.48 -10.23 0.25
CA ASN A 222 -10.91 -11.62 0.40
C ASN A 222 -10.61 -12.50 -0.84
N ILE A 223 -10.39 -11.88 -1.99
CA ILE A 223 -10.09 -12.58 -3.24
C ILE A 223 -8.66 -13.14 -3.27
N ASN A 224 -7.68 -12.46 -2.68
CA ASN A 224 -6.27 -12.79 -2.90
C ASN A 224 -5.44 -12.88 -1.61
N HIS A 225 -5.87 -12.24 -0.51
CA HIS A 225 -5.14 -12.31 0.76
C HIS A 225 -5.13 -13.75 1.30
N GLY A 226 -3.94 -14.33 1.54
CA GLY A 226 -3.82 -15.69 2.06
C GLY A 226 -3.82 -16.80 1.02
N ASN A 227 -4.22 -16.52 -0.22
CA ASN A 227 -4.34 -17.53 -1.27
C ASN A 227 -4.21 -16.92 -2.67
N LEU A 228 -3.04 -17.14 -3.28
CA LEU A 228 -2.70 -16.66 -4.61
C LEU A 228 -3.49 -17.32 -5.76
N ASN A 229 -4.23 -18.41 -5.52
CA ASN A 229 -4.87 -19.17 -6.59
C ASN A 229 -6.27 -18.65 -6.95
N ASN A 230 -6.99 -18.08 -5.99
CA ASN A 230 -8.39 -17.67 -6.17
C ASN A 230 -8.58 -16.65 -7.30
N ILE A 231 -7.63 -15.72 -7.44
CA ILE A 231 -7.72 -14.64 -8.43
C ILE A 231 -7.60 -15.12 -9.89
N PHE A 232 -7.00 -16.30 -10.15
CA PHE A 232 -6.97 -16.86 -11.51
C PHE A 232 -8.36 -17.13 -12.08
N ALA A 233 -9.33 -17.44 -11.21
CA ALA A 233 -10.74 -17.64 -11.61
C ALA A 233 -11.52 -16.32 -11.72
N ALA A 234 -10.93 -15.18 -11.34
CA ALA A 234 -11.61 -13.90 -11.25
C ALA A 234 -11.35 -12.95 -12.42
N ASP A 235 -10.43 -13.25 -13.33
CA ASP A 235 -10.09 -12.34 -14.44
C ASP A 235 -11.30 -11.98 -15.29
N ASP A 236 -12.17 -12.94 -15.60
CA ASP A 236 -13.41 -12.67 -16.33
C ASP A 236 -14.38 -11.77 -15.56
N ILE A 237 -14.43 -11.89 -14.23
CA ILE A 237 -15.27 -11.05 -13.36
C ILE A 237 -14.78 -9.59 -13.43
N TYR A 238 -13.49 -9.36 -13.22
CA TYR A 238 -12.91 -8.01 -13.32
C TYR A 238 -13.02 -7.43 -14.73
N TYR A 239 -12.73 -8.22 -15.76
CA TYR A 239 -12.86 -7.81 -17.14
C TYR A 239 -14.30 -7.37 -17.46
N ASN A 240 -15.30 -8.18 -17.12
CA ASN A 240 -16.70 -7.85 -17.36
C ASN A 240 -17.12 -6.63 -16.55
N PHE A 241 -16.69 -6.52 -15.29
CA PHE A 241 -16.94 -5.32 -14.47
C PHE A 241 -16.47 -4.04 -15.16
N PHE A 242 -15.21 -3.96 -15.60
CA PHE A 242 -14.71 -2.75 -16.28
C PHE A 242 -15.35 -2.53 -17.66
N LYS A 243 -15.62 -3.60 -18.40
CA LYS A 243 -16.22 -3.53 -19.73
C LYS A 243 -17.66 -3.05 -19.72
N GLU A 244 -18.51 -3.64 -18.88
CA GLU A 244 -19.93 -3.31 -18.80
C GLU A 244 -20.13 -1.89 -18.22
N ASN A 245 -19.16 -1.42 -17.44
CA ASN A 245 -19.18 -0.12 -16.79
C ASN A 245 -18.23 0.90 -17.44
N GLU A 246 -17.82 0.66 -18.70
CA GLU A 246 -16.85 1.49 -19.44
C GLU A 246 -17.21 2.98 -19.39
N LYS A 247 -18.51 3.31 -19.46
CA LYS A 247 -18.99 4.70 -19.42
C LYS A 247 -18.54 5.50 -18.19
N TYR A 248 -18.33 4.84 -17.05
CA TYR A 248 -17.85 5.48 -15.82
C TYR A 248 -16.34 5.62 -15.78
N TYR A 249 -15.61 4.75 -16.47
CA TYR A 249 -14.15 4.70 -16.42
C TYR A 249 -13.47 5.45 -17.58
N LYS A 250 -14.11 5.54 -18.75
CA LYS A 250 -13.54 6.12 -19.98
C LYS A 250 -13.12 7.59 -19.86
N ASN A 251 -13.83 8.37 -19.04
CA ASN A 251 -13.55 9.80 -18.82
C ASN A 251 -13.05 10.06 -17.39
N SER A 252 -12.25 9.14 -16.85
CA SER A 252 -11.74 9.19 -15.47
C SER A 252 -10.25 8.83 -15.43
N PHE A 253 -9.57 9.23 -14.36
CA PHE A 253 -8.31 8.59 -13.97
C PHE A 253 -8.64 7.38 -13.09
N SER A 254 -8.50 6.17 -13.63
CA SER A 254 -8.70 4.94 -12.85
C SER A 254 -7.39 4.24 -12.58
N ILE A 255 -7.23 3.72 -11.37
CA ILE A 255 -6.05 3.00 -10.91
C ILE A 255 -6.51 1.61 -10.47
N LEU A 256 -5.92 0.57 -11.06
CA LEU A 256 -5.96 -0.79 -10.51
C LEU A 256 -4.57 -1.11 -9.96
N MET A 257 -4.48 -1.44 -8.68
CA MET A 257 -3.19 -1.65 -8.02
C MET A 257 -3.23 -2.70 -6.92
N GLY A 258 -2.05 -3.20 -6.55
CA GLY A 258 -1.83 -3.84 -5.27
C GLY A 258 -1.25 -2.86 -4.25
N ASP A 259 -1.42 -3.17 -2.98
CA ASP A 259 -0.74 -2.50 -1.86
C ASP A 259 0.66 -3.09 -1.63
N HIS A 260 0.77 -4.41 -1.72
CA HIS A 260 1.98 -5.23 -1.69
C HIS A 260 1.75 -6.53 -2.50
N GLY A 261 2.76 -7.40 -2.62
CA GLY A 261 2.57 -8.79 -3.08
C GLY A 261 2.37 -9.76 -1.91
N ASP A 262 2.13 -11.05 -2.16
CA ASP A 262 1.84 -12.02 -1.09
C ASP A 262 2.93 -12.11 0.00
N LYS A 263 2.45 -12.22 1.25
CA LYS A 263 3.24 -12.30 2.48
C LYS A 263 2.94 -13.56 3.31
N THR A 264 1.98 -14.37 2.87
CA THR A 264 1.33 -15.39 3.72
C THR A 264 1.53 -16.81 3.25
N ASP A 265 1.86 -17.01 1.97
CA ASP A 265 2.06 -18.33 1.39
C ASP A 265 3.54 -18.77 1.48
N ILE A 266 3.80 -20.06 1.31
CA ILE A 266 5.15 -20.62 1.17
C ILE A 266 5.93 -19.93 0.05
N PHE A 267 5.24 -19.43 -0.98
CA PHE A 267 5.85 -18.64 -2.05
C PHE A 267 6.64 -17.43 -1.52
N SER A 268 6.13 -16.75 -0.48
CA SER A 268 6.75 -15.55 0.10
C SER A 268 8.16 -15.80 0.68
N ILE A 269 8.55 -17.05 0.97
CA ILE A 269 9.88 -17.39 1.49
C ILE A 269 10.93 -17.56 0.38
N THR A 270 10.52 -17.62 -0.88
CA THR A 270 11.43 -17.75 -2.03
C THR A 270 12.05 -16.40 -2.41
N ASP A 271 13.13 -16.39 -3.20
CA ASP A 271 13.71 -15.14 -3.70
C ASP A 271 12.79 -14.36 -4.65
N ILE A 272 11.95 -15.08 -5.38
CA ILE A 272 10.94 -14.53 -6.28
C ILE A 272 9.78 -13.95 -5.48
N GLY A 273 9.21 -14.72 -4.53
CA GLY A 273 8.13 -14.23 -3.67
C GLY A 273 8.53 -12.99 -2.88
N ARG A 274 9.75 -12.95 -2.32
CA ARG A 274 10.28 -11.74 -1.66
C ARG A 274 10.45 -10.54 -2.59
N TYR A 275 10.71 -10.77 -3.88
CA TYR A 275 10.76 -9.69 -4.87
C TYR A 275 9.35 -9.20 -5.18
N GLU A 276 8.44 -10.12 -5.51
CA GLU A 276 7.04 -9.83 -5.83
C GLU A 276 6.32 -9.14 -4.68
N GLN A 277 6.58 -9.54 -3.42
CA GLN A 277 6.06 -8.87 -2.23
C GLN A 277 6.33 -7.36 -2.23
N LYS A 278 7.48 -6.94 -2.76
CA LYS A 278 7.93 -5.55 -2.78
C LYS A 278 7.52 -4.79 -4.03
N ASN A 279 6.96 -5.48 -5.02
CA ASN A 279 6.62 -4.91 -6.32
C ASN A 279 5.13 -5.14 -6.62
N PRO A 280 4.24 -4.35 -5.98
CA PRO A 280 2.81 -4.39 -6.26
C PRO A 280 2.50 -4.04 -7.72
N TYR A 281 1.38 -4.55 -8.22
CA TYR A 281 0.85 -4.15 -9.51
C TYR A 281 0.37 -2.70 -9.47
N PHE A 282 0.48 -1.99 -10.58
CA PHE A 282 -0.08 -0.65 -10.75
C PHE A 282 -0.32 -0.37 -12.24
N ILE A 283 -1.55 -0.01 -12.57
CA ILE A 283 -1.92 0.56 -13.86
C ILE A 283 -2.77 1.80 -13.63
N ILE A 284 -2.52 2.86 -14.40
CA ILE A 284 -3.35 4.06 -14.43
C ILE A 284 -3.96 4.24 -15.82
N THR A 285 -5.28 4.37 -15.91
CA THR A 285 -6.04 4.74 -17.11
C THR A 285 -6.16 6.24 -17.21
N ILE A 286 -6.31 6.73 -18.45
CA ILE A 286 -6.29 8.15 -18.76
C ILE A 286 -7.63 8.53 -19.39
N PRO A 287 -8.25 9.66 -18.99
CA PRO A 287 -9.45 10.16 -19.65
C PRO A 287 -9.29 10.25 -21.16
N GLU A 288 -10.34 9.86 -21.88
CA GLU A 288 -10.33 9.75 -23.35
C GLU A 288 -9.87 11.02 -24.07
N ASP A 289 -10.24 12.21 -23.58
CA ASP A 289 -9.84 13.49 -24.16
C ASP A 289 -8.38 13.86 -23.86
N LEU A 290 -7.77 13.26 -22.84
CA LEU A 290 -6.35 13.44 -22.51
C LEU A 290 -5.44 12.43 -23.20
N LYS A 291 -5.97 11.39 -23.87
CA LYS A 291 -5.14 10.39 -24.56
C LYS A 291 -4.28 10.97 -25.70
N TYR A 292 -4.68 12.12 -26.25
CA TYR A 292 -3.95 12.84 -27.29
C TYR A 292 -2.98 13.90 -26.74
N ASN A 293 -2.92 14.06 -25.42
CA ASN A 293 -1.94 14.93 -24.78
C ASN A 293 -0.55 14.27 -24.85
N ALA A 294 0.22 14.62 -25.88
CA ALA A 294 1.52 14.00 -26.18
C ALA A 294 2.49 14.06 -24.98
N GLN A 295 2.52 15.17 -24.23
CA GLN A 295 3.41 15.31 -23.08
C GLN A 295 2.99 14.38 -21.92
N LEU A 296 1.70 14.30 -21.61
CA LEU A 296 1.19 13.39 -20.58
C LEU A 296 1.49 11.93 -20.91
N ILE A 297 1.20 11.50 -22.14
CA ILE A 297 1.44 10.13 -22.61
C ILE A 297 2.93 9.81 -22.60
N LYS A 298 3.77 10.75 -23.05
CA LYS A 298 5.24 10.61 -23.00
C LYS A 298 5.70 10.42 -21.55
N ASN A 299 5.29 11.29 -20.63
CA ASN A 299 5.70 11.22 -19.23
C ASN A 299 5.30 9.88 -18.60
N LEU A 300 4.05 9.46 -18.76
CA LEU A 300 3.58 8.19 -18.19
C LEU A 300 4.34 6.99 -18.78
N ASN A 301 4.56 6.96 -20.10
CA ASN A 301 5.32 5.89 -20.75
C ASN A 301 6.78 5.84 -20.31
N GLU A 302 7.44 6.99 -20.16
CA GLU A 302 8.83 7.05 -19.67
C GLU A 302 8.90 6.66 -18.18
N ASN A 303 7.99 7.18 -17.36
CA ASN A 303 7.90 6.88 -15.93
C ASN A 303 7.52 5.43 -15.65
N SER A 304 6.79 4.76 -16.55
CA SER A 304 6.40 3.34 -16.42
C SER A 304 7.58 2.37 -16.25
N LYS A 305 8.77 2.80 -16.69
CA LYS A 305 10.01 2.02 -16.64
C LYS A 305 10.94 2.47 -15.51
N LYS A 306 10.53 3.47 -14.71
CA LYS A 306 11.32 4.05 -13.62
C LYS A 306 10.82 3.54 -12.27
N HIS A 307 11.70 3.58 -11.28
CA HIS A 307 11.40 3.18 -9.90
C HIS A 307 10.51 4.23 -9.24
N ALA A 308 9.37 3.79 -8.71
CA ALA A 308 8.39 4.61 -8.02
C ALA A 308 8.00 4.02 -6.66
N SER A 309 7.38 4.83 -5.81
CA SER A 309 6.90 4.47 -4.47
C SER A 309 5.43 4.85 -4.30
N HIS A 310 4.80 4.34 -3.24
CA HIS A 310 3.44 4.76 -2.87
C HIS A 310 3.33 6.27 -2.59
N PHE A 311 4.41 6.97 -2.25
CA PHE A 311 4.39 8.43 -2.15
C PHE A 311 4.23 9.11 -3.52
N ASP A 312 4.77 8.53 -4.59
CA ASP A 312 4.57 9.05 -5.95
C ASP A 312 3.10 8.87 -6.40
N VAL A 313 2.43 7.82 -5.91
CA VAL A 313 0.97 7.63 -6.12
C VAL A 313 0.19 8.75 -5.43
N TYR A 314 0.50 9.06 -4.17
CA TYR A 314 -0.12 10.20 -3.46
C TYR A 314 0.08 11.52 -4.22
N ALA A 315 1.33 11.81 -4.63
CA ALA A 315 1.67 13.01 -5.39
C ALA A 315 0.92 13.08 -6.73
N THR A 316 0.73 11.94 -7.40
CA THR A 316 -0.03 11.84 -8.65
C THR A 316 -1.51 12.18 -8.44
N LEU A 317 -2.15 11.60 -7.41
CA LEU A 317 -3.54 11.92 -7.04
C LEU A 317 -3.68 13.41 -6.70
N LEU A 318 -2.72 13.96 -5.95
CA LEU A 318 -2.74 15.36 -5.60
C LEU A 318 -2.58 16.29 -6.83
N ASP A 319 -1.75 15.91 -7.81
CA ASP A 319 -1.57 16.66 -9.06
C ASP A 319 -2.84 16.65 -9.91
N ILE A 320 -3.53 15.50 -10.00
CA ILE A 320 -4.85 15.36 -10.63
C ILE A 320 -5.88 16.29 -9.98
N LEU A 321 -5.80 16.47 -8.66
CA LEU A 321 -6.74 17.33 -7.93
C LEU A 321 -6.41 18.83 -8.03
N THR A 322 -5.14 19.19 -8.24
CA THR A 322 -4.64 20.57 -8.06
C THR A 322 -3.98 21.14 -9.32
N ASN A 323 -2.69 20.90 -9.51
CA ASN A 323 -1.85 21.58 -10.49
C ASN A 323 -2.23 21.22 -11.94
N ALA A 324 -2.50 19.95 -12.24
CA ALA A 324 -2.83 19.50 -13.59
C ALA A 324 -4.13 20.14 -14.13
N PRO A 325 -5.28 20.13 -13.41
CA PRO A 325 -6.47 20.82 -13.89
C PRO A 325 -6.31 22.35 -13.91
N LYS A 326 -5.52 22.97 -13.02
CA LYS A 326 -5.30 24.44 -13.00
C LYS A 326 -4.75 24.97 -14.32
N ASP A 327 -3.84 24.23 -14.97
CA ASP A 327 -3.27 24.61 -16.26
C ASP A 327 -3.90 23.89 -17.47
N ARG A 328 -5.00 23.16 -17.27
CA ARG A 328 -5.67 22.33 -18.29
C ARG A 328 -4.76 21.25 -18.87
N PHE A 329 -3.91 20.66 -18.03
CA PHE A 329 -2.95 19.60 -18.38
C PHE A 329 -1.92 20.05 -19.43
N LYS A 330 -1.64 21.37 -19.53
CA LYS A 330 -0.75 21.94 -20.55
C LYS A 330 0.69 22.07 -20.10
N MET A 331 0.95 22.18 -18.80
CA MET A 331 2.30 22.38 -18.27
C MET A 331 2.74 21.16 -17.46
N LEU A 332 3.03 20.06 -18.16
CA LEU A 332 3.44 18.76 -17.59
C LEU A 332 4.92 18.44 -17.84
N ASP A 333 5.69 19.38 -18.37
CA ASP A 333 7.10 19.25 -18.76
C ASP A 333 8.08 19.19 -17.58
N LYS A 334 7.63 19.53 -16.37
CA LYS A 334 8.43 19.47 -15.13
C LYS A 334 7.57 19.20 -13.91
N GLN A 335 8.23 18.74 -12.84
CA GLN A 335 7.65 18.68 -11.50
C GLN A 335 7.22 20.08 -11.05
N LYS A 336 6.13 20.15 -10.27
CA LYS A 336 5.62 21.39 -9.69
C LYS A 336 5.51 21.25 -8.18
N GLU A 337 5.74 22.35 -7.49
CA GLU A 337 5.41 22.46 -6.08
C GLU A 337 3.89 22.32 -5.90
N PHE A 338 3.49 21.59 -4.86
CA PHE A 338 2.09 21.37 -4.57
C PHE A 338 1.56 22.51 -3.70
N PRO A 339 0.35 23.02 -3.99
CA PRO A 339 -0.22 24.17 -3.29
C PRO A 339 -0.84 23.77 -1.94
N ILE A 340 -0.08 23.06 -1.11
CA ILE A 340 -0.54 22.48 0.16
C ILE A 340 0.12 23.17 1.34
N LYS A 341 -0.70 23.59 2.31
CA LYS A 341 -0.24 24.14 3.58
C LYS A 341 0.13 23.02 4.55
N ASN A 342 1.14 23.27 5.38
CA ASN A 342 1.49 22.45 6.56
C ASN A 342 1.81 20.97 6.27
N ASP A 343 2.08 20.59 5.02
CA ASP A 343 2.56 19.26 4.66
C ASP A 343 3.64 19.37 3.58
N THR A 344 4.59 18.44 3.59
CA THR A 344 5.63 18.33 2.56
C THR A 344 5.41 17.04 1.78
N ILE A 345 5.12 17.18 0.49
CA ILE A 345 4.82 16.02 -0.36
C ILE A 345 6.09 15.22 -0.62
N LYS A 346 6.12 13.97 -0.16
CA LYS A 346 7.32 13.12 -0.19
C LYS A 346 7.61 12.52 -1.57
N GLY A 347 6.59 12.43 -2.42
CA GLY A 347 6.66 11.83 -3.76
C GLY A 347 6.61 12.84 -4.90
N LEU A 348 6.81 12.32 -6.11
CA LEU A 348 6.74 13.06 -7.37
C LEU A 348 5.56 12.56 -8.20
N SER A 349 4.85 13.47 -8.86
CA SER A 349 3.71 13.09 -9.71
C SER A 349 4.20 12.30 -10.92
N LEU A 350 3.52 11.17 -11.20
CA LEU A 350 3.75 10.32 -12.36
C LEU A 350 3.22 10.97 -13.67
N LEU A 351 2.39 12.01 -13.58
CA LEU A 351 1.94 12.78 -14.75
C LEU A 351 3.04 13.68 -15.33
N ARG A 352 4.14 13.85 -14.58
CA ARG A 352 5.26 14.75 -14.85
C ARG A 352 6.56 13.93 -14.94
N PRO A 353 7.61 14.36 -15.64
CA PRO A 353 8.81 13.55 -15.78
C PRO A 353 9.43 13.28 -14.40
N LEU A 354 9.66 12.00 -14.08
CA LEU A 354 10.53 11.61 -12.98
C LEU A 354 12.00 11.87 -13.35
N PRO A 355 12.92 12.01 -12.38
CA PRO A 355 14.33 12.22 -12.68
C PRO A 355 14.91 11.20 -13.66
N ASN A 356 15.90 11.62 -14.45
CA ASN A 356 16.55 10.75 -15.44
C ASN A 356 17.54 9.76 -14.81
N TYR A 357 18.03 10.06 -13.60
CA TYR A 357 18.83 9.12 -12.82
C TYR A 357 17.93 8.12 -12.07
N SER A 358 18.51 6.97 -11.70
CA SER A 358 17.81 5.99 -10.87
C SER A 358 17.74 6.50 -9.42
N ARG A 359 16.57 6.97 -8.99
CA ARG A 359 16.33 7.37 -7.60
C ARG A 359 16.65 6.22 -6.64
N SER A 360 17.34 6.55 -5.56
CA SER A 360 17.58 5.61 -4.47
C SER A 360 16.30 5.40 -3.64
N CYS A 361 16.21 4.24 -2.97
CA CYS A 361 15.13 3.99 -2.02
C CYS A 361 15.08 5.04 -0.89
N TYR A 362 16.23 5.59 -0.49
CA TYR A 362 16.30 6.66 0.49
C TYR A 362 15.59 7.94 -0.01
N GLU A 363 15.84 8.35 -1.26
CA GLU A 363 15.16 9.50 -1.87
C GLU A 363 13.64 9.30 -1.92
N MET A 364 13.19 8.09 -2.23
CA MET A 364 11.78 7.71 -2.30
C MET A 364 11.14 7.33 -0.94
N PHE A 365 11.82 7.62 0.18
CA PHE A 365 11.31 7.33 1.53
C PHE A 365 10.99 5.83 1.77
N ILE A 366 11.71 4.94 1.12
CA ILE A 366 11.58 3.47 1.26
C ILE A 366 12.68 2.97 2.21
N PRO A 367 12.33 2.36 3.36
CA PRO A 367 13.30 1.73 4.23
C PRO A 367 14.11 0.63 3.50
N PRO A 368 15.42 0.50 3.75
CA PRO A 368 16.32 -0.43 3.04
C PRO A 368 15.83 -1.88 2.92
N GLN A 369 15.17 -2.39 3.96
CA GLN A 369 14.62 -3.75 4.02
C GLN A 369 13.49 -4.00 3.00
N TYR A 370 12.77 -2.95 2.60
CA TYR A 370 11.67 -3.00 1.64
C TYR A 370 12.04 -2.52 0.24
N CYS A 371 13.28 -2.07 0.07
CA CYS A 371 13.80 -1.65 -1.23
C CYS A 371 13.78 -2.79 -2.24
N LEU A 372 13.29 -2.49 -3.45
CA LEU A 372 13.27 -3.38 -4.62
C LEU A 372 14.64 -3.46 -5.28
N CYS A 373 15.43 -2.37 -5.24
CA CYS A 373 16.82 -2.40 -5.66
C CYS A 373 17.60 -3.42 -4.83
N LYS A 374 18.24 -4.38 -5.50
CA LYS A 374 19.02 -5.44 -4.86
C LYS A 374 20.52 -5.18 -5.09
N PRO A 375 21.26 -4.69 -4.08
CA PRO A 375 22.70 -4.72 -4.12
C PRO A 375 23.23 -6.15 -4.29
N LYS A 376 24.36 -6.30 -4.98
CA LYS A 376 25.00 -7.60 -5.21
C LYS A 376 25.81 -8.04 -3.99
N PHE A 377 25.12 -8.58 -2.99
CA PHE A 377 25.74 -9.13 -1.78
C PHE A 377 26.61 -10.35 -2.06
N LYS A 378 27.83 -10.38 -1.52
CA LYS A 378 28.77 -11.52 -1.55
C LYS A 378 28.79 -12.23 -0.21
N PHE A 379 29.09 -13.53 -0.18
CA PHE A 379 29.24 -14.24 1.09
C PHE A 379 30.41 -13.68 1.91
N LEU A 380 30.24 -13.56 3.23
CA LEU A 380 31.30 -13.13 4.12
C LEU A 380 32.40 -14.23 4.18
N PRO A 381 33.67 -13.91 3.89
CA PRO A 381 34.76 -14.89 3.90
C PRO A 381 34.92 -15.56 5.28
N PRO A 382 35.31 -16.85 5.34
CA PRO A 382 35.58 -17.54 6.60
C PRO A 382 36.65 -16.87 7.46
N SER A 383 37.61 -16.17 6.84
CA SER A 383 38.68 -15.43 7.53
C SER A 383 38.17 -14.28 8.41
N MET A 384 36.96 -13.76 8.18
CA MET A 384 36.34 -12.69 8.98
C MET A 384 35.62 -13.25 10.22
N ALA A 385 36.34 -14.06 11.01
CA ALA A 385 35.78 -14.76 12.15
C ALA A 385 35.33 -13.81 13.28
N LYS A 386 36.06 -12.72 13.52
CA LYS A 386 35.72 -11.72 14.56
C LYS A 386 34.41 -11.00 14.25
N GLU A 387 34.22 -10.60 13.00
CA GLU A 387 33.01 -9.96 12.48
C GLU A 387 31.83 -10.92 12.57
N ARG A 388 32.02 -12.18 12.16
CA ARG A 388 31.00 -13.22 12.27
C ARG A 388 30.49 -13.38 13.70
N THR A 389 31.39 -13.50 14.68
CA THR A 389 31.01 -13.61 16.10
C THR A 389 30.24 -12.39 16.60
N LYS A 390 30.68 -11.17 16.24
CA LYS A 390 29.98 -9.93 16.61
C LYS A 390 28.58 -9.85 15.98
N ILE A 391 28.47 -10.20 14.69
CA ILE A 391 27.21 -10.22 13.96
C ILE A 391 26.24 -11.22 14.57
N GLU A 392 26.67 -12.47 14.84
CA GLU A 392 25.84 -13.49 15.49
C GLU A 392 25.32 -13.01 16.84
N LYS A 393 26.22 -12.50 17.70
CA LYS A 393 25.87 -12.01 19.04
C LYS A 393 24.85 -10.88 18.97
N ASN A 394 25.10 -9.86 18.14
CA ASN A 394 24.23 -8.69 18.05
C ASN A 394 22.89 -9.02 17.40
N PHE A 395 22.86 -9.95 16.44
CA PHE A 395 21.63 -10.42 15.81
C PHE A 395 20.71 -11.13 16.83
N ILE A 396 21.25 -12.07 17.62
CA ILE A 396 20.46 -12.74 18.67
C ILE A 396 20.07 -11.79 19.81
N LYS A 397 20.96 -10.88 20.20
CA LYS A 397 20.62 -9.84 21.18
C LYS A 397 19.44 -9.00 20.70
N ALA A 398 19.48 -8.55 19.45
CA ALA A 398 18.40 -7.76 18.86
C ALA A 398 17.08 -8.56 18.77
N LEU A 399 17.13 -9.85 18.44
CA LEU A 399 15.95 -10.72 18.46
C LEU A 399 15.32 -10.86 19.85
N ASN A 400 16.12 -11.15 20.88
CA ASN A 400 15.59 -11.24 22.25
C ASN A 400 15.12 -9.88 22.79
N ASN A 401 15.76 -8.78 22.40
CA ASN A 401 15.28 -7.44 22.73
C ASN A 401 13.88 -7.18 22.17
N LYS A 402 13.47 -7.81 21.06
CA LYS A 402 12.07 -7.71 20.58
C LYS A 402 11.06 -8.35 21.52
N LEU A 403 11.44 -9.38 22.26
CA LEU A 403 10.57 -9.95 23.29
C LEU A 403 10.48 -9.02 24.50
N VAL A 404 11.56 -8.31 24.84
CA VAL A 404 11.59 -7.31 25.91
C VAL A 404 10.72 -6.10 25.54
N GLU A 405 10.95 -5.49 24.36
CA GLU A 405 10.16 -4.36 23.86
C GLU A 405 8.65 -4.68 23.81
N GLY A 406 8.29 -5.94 23.51
CA GLY A 406 6.91 -6.39 23.47
C GLY A 406 6.30 -6.82 24.80
N ASN A 407 7.04 -6.76 25.92
CA ASN A 407 6.64 -7.35 27.21
C ASN A 407 6.19 -8.82 27.09
N LEU A 408 6.96 -9.61 26.33
CA LEU A 408 6.64 -11.00 25.98
C LEU A 408 7.56 -12.05 26.63
N THR A 409 8.57 -11.64 27.41
CA THR A 409 9.59 -12.53 28.01
C THR A 409 9.01 -13.61 28.91
N ASP A 410 7.88 -13.35 29.58
CA ASP A 410 7.24 -14.33 30.47
C ASP A 410 6.49 -15.40 29.68
N LYS A 411 5.95 -15.04 28.51
CA LYS A 411 5.09 -15.89 27.68
C LYS A 411 5.83 -16.61 26.55
N CYS A 412 6.86 -15.97 26.02
CA CYS A 412 7.61 -16.44 24.85
C CYS A 412 8.99 -16.96 25.25
N ALA A 413 9.42 -18.04 24.63
CA ALA A 413 10.72 -18.65 24.88
C ALA A 413 11.88 -17.76 24.42
N GLU A 414 13.02 -17.85 25.11
CA GLU A 414 14.27 -17.20 24.70
C GLU A 414 14.70 -17.72 23.33
N ILE A 415 15.10 -16.80 22.44
CA ILE A 415 15.49 -17.11 21.07
C ILE A 415 16.99 -17.42 21.02
N LYS A 416 17.35 -18.60 20.52
CA LYS A 416 18.75 -19.02 20.31
C LYS A 416 18.98 -19.43 18.86
N LEU A 417 20.18 -19.23 18.32
CA LEU A 417 20.52 -19.78 17.00
C LEU A 417 20.43 -21.31 17.03
N ASP A 418 19.79 -21.87 16.02
CA ASP A 418 19.84 -23.31 15.76
C ASP A 418 21.22 -23.66 15.21
N ARG A 419 22.04 -24.35 16.01
CA ARG A 419 23.41 -24.72 15.63
C ARG A 419 23.46 -25.85 14.58
N SER A 420 22.34 -26.53 14.34
CA SER A 420 22.22 -27.51 13.25
C SER A 420 21.99 -26.87 11.88
N GLU A 421 21.65 -25.58 11.85
CA GLU A 421 21.34 -24.84 10.64
C GLU A 421 22.43 -23.81 10.31
N LYS A 422 22.59 -23.47 9.02
CA LYS A 422 23.62 -22.51 8.58
C LYS A 422 23.22 -21.07 8.94
N PHE A 423 24.09 -20.38 9.67
CA PHE A 423 24.02 -18.92 9.82
C PHE A 423 24.71 -18.21 8.64
N ILE A 424 23.90 -17.63 7.75
CA ILE A 424 24.39 -17.05 6.50
C ILE A 424 24.60 -15.55 6.69
N ILE A 425 25.84 -15.11 6.47
CA ILE A 425 26.20 -13.70 6.40
C ILE A 425 26.68 -13.40 5.00
N LYS A 426 26.04 -12.41 4.37
CA LYS A 426 26.52 -11.79 3.15
C LYS A 426 26.86 -10.33 3.45
N PHE A 427 27.72 -9.72 2.66
CA PHE A 427 28.07 -8.32 2.78
C PHE A 427 28.04 -7.64 1.42
N PHE A 428 27.80 -6.34 1.44
CA PHE A 428 27.92 -5.47 0.29
C PHE A 428 28.75 -4.26 0.69
N ARG A 429 29.68 -3.89 -0.18
CA ARG A 429 30.57 -2.74 -0.01
C ARG A 429 30.62 -1.98 -1.33
N VAL A 430 30.44 -0.67 -1.26
CA VAL A 430 30.71 0.24 -2.38
C VAL A 430 32.08 0.84 -2.14
N GLU A 431 33.11 0.41 -2.86
CA GLU A 431 34.46 1.02 -2.80
C GLU A 431 34.97 1.32 -1.37
N ASN A 432 35.43 2.54 -1.09
CA ASN A 432 35.89 3.04 0.22
C ASN A 432 34.76 3.31 1.23
N SER A 433 33.54 2.86 0.95
CA SER A 433 32.36 3.11 1.78
C SER A 433 32.19 2.09 2.91
N LYS A 434 31.22 2.40 3.78
CA LYS A 434 30.75 1.54 4.86
C LYS A 434 30.18 0.22 4.31
N ILE A 435 30.41 -0.86 5.04
CA ILE A 435 29.91 -2.20 4.72
C ILE A 435 28.50 -2.36 5.29
N VAL A 436 27.62 -2.99 4.52
CA VAL A 436 26.31 -3.46 4.99
C VAL A 436 26.31 -4.97 4.99
N TYR A 437 25.86 -5.57 6.09
CA TYR A 437 25.71 -7.01 6.22
C TYR A 437 24.25 -7.41 6.03
N LYS A 438 24.06 -8.54 5.36
CA LYS A 438 22.79 -9.21 5.14
C LYS A 438 22.83 -10.56 5.84
N VAL A 439 21.99 -10.72 6.85
CA VAL A 439 22.07 -11.86 7.76
C VAL A 439 20.81 -12.70 7.65
N TYR A 440 20.99 -14.02 7.58
CA TYR A 440 19.93 -15.00 7.68
C TYR A 440 20.27 -16.01 8.78
N GLY A 441 19.33 -16.22 9.69
CA GLY A 441 19.47 -17.17 10.79
C GLY A 441 18.22 -18.01 10.98
N VAL A 442 18.43 -19.26 11.37
CA VAL A 442 17.37 -20.14 11.89
C VAL A 442 17.53 -20.20 13.40
N THR A 443 16.42 -20.11 14.13
CA THR A 443 16.43 -20.11 15.59
C THR A 443 15.56 -21.20 16.18
N ILE A 444 15.89 -21.58 17.41
CA ILE A 444 15.09 -22.43 18.28
C ILE A 444 14.51 -21.60 19.44
N PRO A 445 13.33 -21.98 19.96
CA PRO A 445 12.45 -23.06 19.47
C PRO A 445 11.71 -22.71 18.16
N GLY A 446 11.16 -23.73 17.48
CA GLY A 446 10.23 -23.56 16.35
C GLY A 446 10.84 -23.40 14.95
N LYS A 447 12.15 -23.64 14.77
CA LYS A 447 12.87 -23.53 13.48
C LYS A 447 12.53 -22.25 12.70
N ALA A 448 12.59 -21.17 13.45
CA ALA A 448 12.19 -19.84 13.08
C ALA A 448 13.21 -19.20 12.12
N LYS A 449 12.80 -18.82 10.91
CA LYS A 449 13.70 -18.24 9.89
C LYS A 449 13.62 -16.72 9.94
N PHE A 450 14.75 -16.04 10.10
CA PHE A 450 14.82 -14.59 10.19
C PHE A 450 15.83 -13.99 9.20
N TYR A 451 15.56 -12.73 8.84
CA TYR A 451 16.41 -11.91 7.97
C TYR A 451 16.59 -10.50 8.58
N ALA A 452 17.82 -9.97 8.55
CA ALA A 452 18.10 -8.59 8.91
C ALA A 452 19.18 -7.96 8.03
N LEU A 453 19.14 -6.62 7.93
CA LEU A 453 20.27 -5.81 7.49
C LEU A 453 20.99 -5.25 8.71
N MET A 454 22.32 -5.29 8.70
CA MET A 454 23.16 -4.79 9.78
C MET A 454 24.20 -3.81 9.26
N SER A 455 24.45 -2.75 10.01
CA SER A 455 25.40 -1.69 9.68
C SER A 455 26.86 -2.16 9.81
N ASN A 456 27.80 -1.31 9.42
CA ASN A 456 29.23 -1.52 9.62
C ASN A 456 29.62 -1.70 11.10
N ASN A 457 28.82 -1.17 12.02
CA ASN A 457 29.00 -1.33 13.47
C ASN A 457 28.33 -2.61 14.00
N PHE A 458 27.85 -3.49 13.12
CA PHE A 458 27.16 -4.74 13.45
C PHE A 458 25.87 -4.53 14.24
N GLU A 459 25.18 -3.41 14.02
CA GLU A 459 23.87 -3.13 14.62
C GLU A 459 22.77 -3.37 13.60
N VAL A 460 21.61 -3.85 14.05
CA VAL A 460 20.45 -4.06 13.17
C VAL A 460 19.93 -2.71 12.69
N MET A 461 19.95 -2.50 11.37
CA MET A 461 19.43 -1.29 10.76
C MET A 461 17.94 -1.16 11.05
N ASN A 462 17.48 0.06 11.36
CA ASN A 462 16.09 0.35 11.71
C ASN A 462 15.54 -0.42 12.92
N ASN A 463 16.39 -1.10 13.70
CA ASN A 463 15.96 -2.09 14.69
C ASN A 463 14.93 -3.08 14.08
N LYS A 464 15.04 -3.39 12.78
CA LYS A 464 14.08 -4.19 12.02
C LYS A 464 14.65 -5.55 11.64
N ILE A 465 14.00 -6.59 12.16
CA ILE A 465 14.26 -7.99 11.80
C ILE A 465 12.98 -8.54 11.17
N ILE A 466 13.11 -9.24 10.05
CA ILE A 466 11.99 -9.79 9.31
C ILE A 466 11.90 -11.28 9.59
N ARG A 467 10.76 -11.71 10.13
CA ARG A 467 10.39 -13.12 10.23
C ARG A 467 9.99 -13.62 8.85
N LEU A 468 10.70 -14.64 8.35
CA LEU A 468 10.47 -15.25 7.04
C LEU A 468 9.56 -16.48 7.10
N SER A 469 9.62 -17.28 8.16
CA SER A 469 8.75 -18.45 8.30
C SER A 469 7.41 -18.09 8.94
N VAL A 470 6.34 -18.78 8.54
CA VAL A 470 5.03 -18.66 9.17
C VAL A 470 5.14 -18.89 10.68
N TYR A 471 4.45 -18.08 11.46
CA TYR A 471 4.59 -18.03 12.92
C TYR A 471 3.24 -18.09 13.66
N LYS A 472 2.11 -18.15 12.94
CA LYS A 472 0.76 -18.09 13.52
C LYS A 472 0.57 -19.11 14.66
N HIS A 473 0.81 -20.39 14.37
CA HIS A 473 0.64 -21.49 15.32
C HIS A 473 1.64 -21.45 16.49
N GLN A 474 2.79 -20.77 16.33
CA GLN A 474 3.83 -20.67 17.35
C GLN A 474 3.58 -19.51 18.32
N ALA A 475 2.93 -18.44 17.85
CA ALA A 475 2.86 -17.17 18.56
C ALA A 475 1.45 -16.78 19.03
N GLU A 476 0.39 -17.17 18.29
CA GLU A 476 -0.98 -16.77 18.63
C GLU A 476 -1.52 -17.33 19.95
N PRO A 477 -1.11 -18.51 20.45
CA PRO A 477 -1.58 -19.01 21.74
C PRO A 477 -1.33 -18.06 22.93
N CYS A 478 -0.33 -17.16 22.84
CA CYS A 478 0.04 -16.27 23.95
C CYS A 478 0.29 -14.80 23.54
N ALA A 479 0.44 -14.51 22.24
CA ALA A 479 0.78 -13.18 21.72
C ALA A 479 -0.10 -12.74 20.52
N LYS A 480 -1.34 -13.25 20.43
CA LYS A 480 -2.25 -13.04 19.28
C LYS A 480 -2.36 -11.59 18.77
N TYR A 481 -2.49 -10.64 19.69
CA TYR A 481 -2.71 -9.21 19.40
C TYR A 481 -1.44 -8.35 19.54
N SER A 482 -0.28 -8.94 19.83
CA SER A 482 0.97 -8.19 19.98
C SER A 482 1.58 -7.82 18.62
N LEU A 483 2.09 -6.61 18.48
CA LEU A 483 2.92 -6.21 17.33
C LEU A 483 4.24 -7.00 17.25
N TYR A 484 4.68 -7.56 18.38
CA TYR A 484 5.89 -8.38 18.50
C TYR A 484 5.63 -9.88 18.30
N LYS A 485 4.38 -10.26 17.93
CA LYS A 485 3.99 -11.63 17.58
C LYS A 485 4.98 -12.35 16.64
N PRO A 486 5.57 -11.73 15.59
CA PRO A 486 6.49 -12.43 14.68
C PRO A 486 7.75 -13.01 15.33
N TYR A 487 8.10 -12.54 16.54
CA TYR A 487 9.29 -12.99 17.27
C TYR A 487 8.98 -14.04 18.34
N CYS A 488 7.71 -14.24 18.68
CA CYS A 488 7.31 -15.11 19.79
C CYS A 488 7.23 -16.58 19.38
N TYR A 489 7.74 -17.44 20.25
CA TYR A 489 7.34 -18.85 20.33
C TYR A 489 6.79 -19.08 21.75
N CYS A 490 5.52 -19.44 21.88
CA CYS A 490 4.87 -19.57 23.18
C CYS A 490 5.48 -20.70 24.00
N LYS A 491 5.85 -20.42 25.25
CA LYS A 491 6.41 -21.42 26.18
C LYS A 491 5.46 -22.59 26.43
N SER A 492 4.15 -22.37 26.33
CA SER A 492 3.13 -23.41 26.42
C SER A 492 3.21 -24.48 25.33
N LEU A 493 4.02 -24.27 24.28
CA LEU A 493 4.25 -25.21 23.18
C LEU A 493 5.61 -25.94 23.29
N LEU A 494 6.32 -25.81 24.42
CA LEU A 494 7.61 -26.49 24.68
C LEU A 494 7.46 -27.82 25.42
N SER A 495 6.22 -28.21 25.71
CA SER A 495 5.83 -29.47 26.35
C SER A 495 6.29 -30.70 25.56
#